data_AF-A0A962BVF3-F1
#
_entry.id   AF-A0A962BVF3-F1
#
_cell.length_a   1.000
_cell.length_b   1.000
_cell.length_c   1.000
_cell.angle_alpha   90.00
_cell.angle_beta   90.00
_cell.angle_gamma   90.00
#
_symmetry.space_group_name_H-M   'P 1'
#
loop_
_entity.id
_entity.type
_entity.pdbx_description
1 polymer ?
#
loop_
_entity_poly.entity_id
_entity_poly.type
_entity_poly.pdbx_seq_one_letter_code
_entity_poly.pdbx_strand_id
1 'polypeptide(L)'
;MNRHHFLWIGPLLALASFFALQTAGLAYAPAATAAVTLLTVIWWVSEALPIPATSIVPFALLPLVGVIDHQGVASALGSHVIVLLMGAFMLSKALERSGVHRRLAIGMVVLVGTHSARRRLFGFMAASAVLSMWISNTATTLIMLPIALAVLENVDNRRLRAAVVLGIAYAASIGGVGTPVGTPPNVIFMGIYEEVTGRSFGFLEWMQVGVPVVLAALPVAALWLSRDLKLQRDLEVPDAGPWRPEERRMLIAFGLTILAWITRSEPFGGWSGLFGVEGVGDSTVALAAVIAMFLIPNGRGSRLLDWPTA
;
A
#
# COMPACT_ATOMS: atom_id res chain seq x y z
N MET A 1 9.66 16.73 -25.73
CA MET A 1 9.78 15.42 -26.40
C MET A 1 8.56 14.59 -26.02
N ASN A 2 7.79 14.08 -26.98
CA ASN A 2 6.60 13.26 -26.67
C ASN A 2 7.05 11.91 -26.10
N ARG A 3 6.35 11.37 -25.08
CA ARG A 3 6.68 10.08 -24.44
C ARG A 3 6.84 8.91 -25.43
N HIS A 4 6.12 8.97 -26.56
CA HIS A 4 6.23 7.97 -27.62
C HIS A 4 7.61 7.89 -28.31
N HIS A 5 8.43 8.93 -28.25
CA HIS A 5 9.81 8.84 -28.78
C HIS A 5 10.65 7.86 -27.98
N PHE A 6 10.37 7.67 -26.69
CA PHE A 6 11.09 6.73 -25.84
C PHE A 6 10.84 5.26 -26.19
N LEU A 7 9.79 4.96 -26.96
CA LEU A 7 9.58 3.62 -27.54
C LEU A 7 10.75 3.21 -28.44
N TRP A 8 11.36 4.17 -29.13
CA TRP A 8 12.49 3.95 -30.03
C TRP A 8 13.83 4.29 -29.39
N ILE A 9 13.88 5.37 -28.60
CA ILE A 9 15.10 5.79 -27.89
C ILE A 9 15.53 4.73 -26.87
N GLY A 10 14.59 4.11 -26.16
CA GLY A 10 14.89 3.06 -25.18
C GLY A 10 15.71 1.90 -25.76
N PRO A 11 15.21 1.19 -26.80
CA PRO A 11 15.94 0.10 -27.45
C PRO A 11 17.29 0.52 -28.02
N LEU A 12 17.37 1.72 -28.61
CA LEU A 12 18.64 2.23 -29.17
C LEU A 12 19.68 2.47 -28.07
N LEU A 13 19.30 3.08 -26.95
CA LEU A 13 20.20 3.31 -25.82
C LEU A 13 20.58 2.00 -25.12
N ALA A 14 19.66 1.06 -24.99
CA ALA A 14 19.92 -0.27 -24.46
C ALA A 14 20.96 -1.02 -25.32
N LEU A 15 20.78 -1.02 -26.64
CA LEU A 15 21.72 -1.65 -27.57
C LEU A 15 23.09 -0.96 -27.56
N ALA A 16 23.12 0.38 -27.55
CA ALA A 16 24.35 1.15 -27.42
C ALA A 16 25.08 0.83 -26.11
N SER A 17 24.34 0.70 -24.99
CA SER A 17 24.92 0.33 -23.69
C SER A 17 25.51 -1.08 -23.69
N PHE A 18 24.84 -2.04 -24.33
CA PHE A 18 25.36 -3.40 -24.47
C PHE A 18 26.72 -3.41 -25.18
N PHE A 19 26.81 -2.77 -26.34
CA PHE A 19 28.07 -2.71 -27.09
C PHE A 19 29.15 -1.95 -26.33
N ALA A 20 28.81 -0.83 -25.68
CA ALA A 20 29.76 -0.09 -24.86
C ALA A 20 30.34 -0.94 -23.72
N LEU A 21 29.50 -1.68 -22.98
CA LEU A 21 29.95 -2.56 -21.89
C LEU A 21 30.78 -3.73 -22.39
N GLN A 22 30.43 -4.33 -23.53
CA GLN A 22 31.22 -5.37 -24.19
C GLN A 22 32.61 -4.84 -24.58
N THR A 23 32.69 -3.66 -25.19
CA THR A 23 33.98 -3.04 -25.55
C THR A 23 34.82 -2.65 -24.34
N ALA A 24 34.18 -2.41 -23.19
CA ALA A 24 34.84 -2.16 -21.92
C ALA A 24 35.32 -3.45 -21.22
N GLY A 25 35.09 -4.63 -21.80
CA GLY A 25 35.57 -5.92 -21.30
C GLY A 25 34.61 -6.65 -20.35
N LEU A 26 33.35 -6.23 -20.23
CA LEU A 26 32.36 -6.98 -19.46
C LEU A 26 31.93 -8.25 -20.19
N ALA A 27 31.73 -9.32 -19.41
CA ALA A 27 31.16 -10.56 -19.91
C ALA A 27 29.74 -10.34 -20.47
N TYR A 28 29.33 -11.26 -21.36
CA TYR A 28 28.05 -11.17 -22.06
C TYR A 28 26.83 -11.07 -21.15
N ALA A 29 26.71 -11.94 -20.15
CA ALA A 29 25.53 -11.97 -19.30
C ALA A 29 25.33 -10.66 -18.51
N PRO A 30 26.32 -10.12 -17.77
CA PRO A 30 26.19 -8.81 -17.12
C PRO A 30 25.87 -7.66 -18.08
N ALA A 31 26.51 -7.62 -19.26
CA ALA A 31 26.27 -6.58 -20.26
C ALA A 31 24.84 -6.63 -20.83
N ALA A 32 24.34 -7.84 -21.13
CA ALA A 32 22.97 -8.05 -21.61
C ALA A 32 21.93 -7.70 -20.53
N THR A 33 22.15 -8.12 -19.29
CA THR A 33 21.28 -7.75 -18.15
C THR A 33 21.25 -6.25 -17.94
N ALA A 34 22.40 -5.56 -18.00
CA ALA A 34 22.45 -4.10 -17.85
C ALA A 34 21.67 -3.39 -18.96
N ALA A 35 21.77 -3.86 -20.21
CA ALA A 35 21.03 -3.30 -21.34
C ALA A 35 19.51 -3.48 -21.20
N VAL A 36 19.05 -4.68 -20.81
CA VAL A 36 17.62 -4.95 -20.55
C VAL A 36 17.11 -4.11 -19.36
N THR A 37 17.90 -3.97 -18.31
CA THR A 37 17.58 -3.10 -17.17
C THR A 37 17.49 -1.64 -17.61
N LEU A 38 18.44 -1.14 -18.40
CA LEU A 38 18.42 0.23 -18.90
C LEU A 38 17.18 0.50 -19.76
N LEU A 39 16.82 -0.43 -20.65
CA LEU A 39 15.57 -0.35 -21.42
C LEU A 39 14.35 -0.20 -20.50
N THR A 40 14.26 -1.06 -19.49
CA THR A 40 13.16 -1.11 -18.54
C THR A 40 13.05 0.20 -17.75
N VAL A 41 14.19 0.73 -17.27
CA VAL A 41 14.27 2.01 -16.55
C VAL A 41 13.84 3.17 -17.43
N ILE A 42 14.32 3.23 -18.68
CA ILE A 42 13.92 4.29 -19.62
C ILE A 42 12.41 4.28 -19.83
N TRP A 43 11.81 3.11 -20.05
CA TRP A 43 10.37 2.98 -20.27
C TRP A 43 9.53 3.22 -19.01
N TRP A 44 10.03 2.90 -17.81
CA TRP A 44 9.37 3.27 -16.55
C TRP A 44 9.39 4.78 -16.31
N VAL A 45 10.56 5.42 -16.42
CA VAL A 45 10.72 6.86 -16.13
C VAL A 45 10.00 7.73 -17.16
N SER A 46 10.00 7.31 -18.42
CA SER A 46 9.31 8.05 -19.50
C SER A 46 7.83 7.73 -19.63
N GLU A 47 7.34 6.67 -18.96
CA GLU A 47 6.01 6.09 -19.15
C GLU A 47 5.66 5.90 -20.64
N ALA A 48 6.63 5.42 -21.43
CA ALA A 48 6.44 5.14 -22.86
C ALA A 48 5.41 4.02 -23.11
N LEU A 49 5.37 3.06 -22.18
CA LEU A 49 4.38 1.99 -22.04
C LEU A 49 3.81 2.03 -20.62
N PRO A 50 2.58 1.50 -20.39
CA PRO A 50 2.05 1.33 -19.05
C PRO A 50 3.03 0.54 -18.16
N ILE A 51 3.18 0.97 -16.90
CA ILE A 51 4.14 0.38 -15.95
C ILE A 51 4.06 -1.17 -15.92
N PRO A 52 2.88 -1.83 -15.86
CA PRO A 52 2.80 -3.28 -15.88
C PRO A 52 3.33 -3.93 -17.17
N ALA A 53 3.10 -3.30 -18.33
CA ALA A 53 3.61 -3.80 -19.60
C ALA A 53 5.14 -3.70 -19.65
N THR A 54 5.69 -2.59 -19.17
CA THR A 54 7.15 -2.42 -19.03
C THR A 54 7.75 -3.44 -18.06
N SER A 55 7.06 -3.78 -16.97
CA SER A 55 7.54 -4.78 -16.00
C SER A 55 7.67 -6.21 -16.56
N ILE A 56 6.98 -6.53 -17.67
CA ILE A 56 7.08 -7.83 -18.36
C ILE A 56 8.30 -7.87 -19.31
N VAL A 57 8.93 -6.73 -19.59
CA VAL A 57 10.05 -6.66 -20.55
C VAL A 57 11.26 -7.48 -20.10
N PRO A 58 11.77 -7.37 -18.85
CA PRO A 58 12.82 -8.29 -18.38
C PRO A 58 12.39 -9.75 -18.42
N PHE A 59 11.12 -10.02 -18.12
CA PHE A 59 10.56 -11.36 -18.12
C PHE A 59 10.64 -12.03 -19.50
N ALA A 60 10.33 -11.26 -20.55
CA ALA A 60 10.41 -11.73 -21.93
C ALA A 60 11.84 -11.72 -22.49
N LEU A 61 12.62 -10.67 -22.22
CA LEU A 61 13.91 -10.47 -22.89
C LEU A 61 15.05 -11.26 -22.26
N LEU A 62 15.11 -11.42 -20.93
CA LEU A 62 16.24 -12.10 -20.28
C LEU A 62 16.44 -13.56 -20.75
N PRO A 63 15.38 -14.36 -20.96
CA PRO A 63 15.52 -15.67 -21.58
C PRO A 63 15.90 -15.62 -23.06
N LEU A 64 15.36 -14.66 -23.81
CA LEU A 64 15.66 -14.50 -25.24
C LEU A 64 17.12 -14.14 -25.49
N VAL A 65 17.73 -13.35 -24.60
CA VAL A 65 19.15 -13.02 -24.68
C VAL A 65 20.05 -14.11 -24.06
N GLY A 66 19.48 -15.18 -23.50
CA GLY A 66 20.24 -16.31 -22.95
C GLY A 66 20.92 -16.05 -21.61
N VAL A 67 20.42 -15.08 -20.82
CA VAL A 67 20.99 -14.75 -19.49
C VAL A 67 20.50 -15.71 -18.41
N ILE A 68 19.21 -16.06 -18.43
CA ILE A 68 18.53 -16.92 -17.46
C ILE A 68 17.40 -17.66 -18.17
N ASP A 69 17.10 -18.88 -17.76
CA ASP A 69 16.06 -19.67 -18.40
C ASP A 69 14.63 -19.23 -18.01
N HIS A 70 13.63 -19.74 -18.73
CA HIS A 70 12.24 -19.40 -18.49
C HIS A 70 11.76 -19.80 -17.08
N GLN A 71 12.32 -20.86 -16.49
CA GLN A 71 11.97 -21.30 -15.12
C GLN A 71 12.51 -20.33 -14.08
N GLY A 72 13.77 -19.92 -14.20
CA GLY A 72 14.39 -18.95 -13.31
C GLY A 72 13.64 -17.62 -13.32
N VAL A 73 13.26 -17.14 -14.50
CA VAL A 73 12.47 -15.91 -14.64
C VAL A 73 11.03 -16.07 -14.13
N ALA A 74 10.38 -17.21 -14.38
CA ALA A 74 9.05 -17.52 -13.85
C ALA A 74 9.01 -17.54 -12.31
N SER A 75 10.07 -18.04 -11.67
CA SER A 75 10.14 -18.13 -10.20
C SER A 75 10.01 -16.76 -9.51
N ALA A 76 10.45 -15.69 -10.16
CA ALA A 76 10.34 -14.32 -9.63
C ALA A 76 8.88 -13.86 -9.47
N LEU A 77 7.95 -14.33 -10.32
CA LEU A 77 6.52 -14.03 -10.21
C LEU A 77 5.85 -14.80 -9.05
N GLY A 78 6.43 -15.91 -8.63
CA GLY A 78 5.96 -16.74 -7.52
C GLY A 78 6.52 -16.32 -6.15
N SER A 79 7.18 -15.17 -6.05
CA SER A 79 7.78 -14.68 -4.82
C SER A 79 6.74 -14.53 -3.69
N HIS A 80 7.14 -14.90 -2.46
CA HIS A 80 6.31 -14.74 -1.27
C HIS A 80 5.85 -13.28 -1.06
N VAL A 81 6.62 -12.30 -1.54
CA VAL A 81 6.30 -10.86 -1.54
C VAL A 81 5.06 -10.57 -2.37
N ILE A 82 4.99 -11.15 -3.57
CA ILE A 82 3.84 -10.98 -4.49
C ILE A 82 2.61 -11.65 -3.88
N VAL A 83 2.78 -12.83 -3.28
CA VAL A 83 1.69 -13.55 -2.60
C VAL A 83 1.17 -12.77 -1.38
N LEU A 84 2.07 -12.17 -0.59
CA LEU A 84 1.69 -11.28 0.53
C LEU A 84 0.90 -10.08 0.02
N LEU A 85 1.36 -9.42 -1.04
CA LEU A 85 0.67 -8.27 -1.63
C LEU A 85 -0.71 -8.64 -2.17
N MET A 86 -0.85 -9.81 -2.81
CA MET A 86 -2.13 -10.35 -3.28
C MET A 86 -3.10 -10.56 -2.10
N GLY A 87 -2.68 -11.29 -1.07
CA GLY A 87 -3.52 -11.52 0.11
C GLY A 87 -3.90 -10.21 0.81
N ALA A 88 -2.95 -9.30 0.95
CA ALA A 88 -3.17 -7.97 1.50
C ALA A 88 -4.21 -7.15 0.73
N PHE A 89 -4.18 -7.16 -0.61
CA PHE A 89 -5.18 -6.47 -1.42
C PHE A 89 -6.57 -7.10 -1.29
N MET A 90 -6.67 -8.44 -1.25
CA MET A 90 -7.94 -9.13 -1.02
C MET A 90 -8.54 -8.77 0.35
N LEU A 91 -7.71 -8.74 1.41
CA LEU A 91 -8.11 -8.30 2.76
C LEU A 91 -8.57 -6.84 2.78
N SER A 92 -7.83 -5.97 2.09
CA SER A 92 -8.17 -4.56 1.94
C SER A 92 -9.51 -4.38 1.22
N LYS A 93 -9.77 -5.18 0.18
CA LYS A 93 -11.03 -5.13 -0.57
C LYS A 93 -12.21 -5.65 0.24
N ALA A 94 -12.03 -6.68 1.07
CA ALA A 94 -13.03 -7.12 2.03
C ALA A 94 -13.39 -6.01 3.04
N LEU A 95 -12.37 -5.32 3.58
CA LEU A 95 -12.54 -4.18 4.48
C LEU A 95 -13.30 -3.02 3.80
N GLU A 96 -12.99 -2.76 2.52
CA GLU A 96 -13.71 -1.79 1.69
C GLU A 96 -15.18 -2.20 1.56
N ARG A 97 -15.46 -3.40 1.06
CA ARG A 97 -16.82 -3.87 0.79
C ARG A 97 -17.73 -3.87 2.02
N SER A 98 -17.19 -4.24 3.18
CA SER A 98 -17.96 -4.26 4.44
C SER A 98 -18.47 -2.87 4.86
N GLY A 99 -17.85 -1.79 4.37
CA GLY A 99 -18.13 -0.41 4.79
C GLY A 99 -17.46 -0.02 6.11
N VAL A 100 -16.66 -0.90 6.72
CA VAL A 100 -15.93 -0.62 7.98
C VAL A 100 -15.05 0.61 7.83
N HIS A 101 -14.32 0.72 6.71
CA HIS A 101 -13.44 1.84 6.41
C HIS A 101 -14.16 3.21 6.53
N ARG A 102 -15.40 3.32 6.04
CA ARG A 102 -16.20 4.56 6.14
C ARG A 102 -16.57 4.88 7.58
N ARG A 103 -16.90 3.87 8.37
CA ARG A 103 -17.24 4.04 9.79
C ARG A 103 -16.01 4.44 10.61
N LEU A 104 -14.87 3.83 10.36
CA LEU A 104 -13.59 4.22 10.96
C LEU A 104 -13.22 5.66 10.59
N ALA A 105 -13.41 6.06 9.32
CA ALA A 105 -13.20 7.43 8.87
C ALA A 105 -14.03 8.44 9.68
N ILE A 106 -15.35 8.23 9.74
CA ILE A 106 -16.29 9.10 10.45
C ILE A 106 -15.95 9.14 11.94
N GLY A 107 -15.71 7.98 12.56
CA GLY A 107 -15.36 7.88 13.97
C GLY A 107 -14.09 8.66 14.32
N MET A 108 -13.06 8.59 13.48
CA MET A 108 -11.80 9.33 13.68
C MET A 108 -11.99 10.84 13.54
N VAL A 109 -12.80 11.29 12.56
CA VAL A 109 -13.12 12.72 12.39
C VAL A 109 -13.88 13.26 13.62
N VAL A 110 -14.84 12.50 14.14
CA VAL A 110 -15.60 12.85 15.35
C VAL A 110 -14.70 12.86 16.58
N LEU A 111 -13.82 11.86 16.74
CA LEU A 111 -12.95 11.72 17.91
C LEU A 111 -11.95 12.89 18.06
N VAL A 112 -11.40 13.38 16.94
CA VAL A 112 -10.46 14.51 16.97
C VAL A 112 -11.19 15.85 17.20
N GLY A 113 -12.45 15.94 16.80
CA GLY A 113 -13.37 17.02 17.14
C GLY A 113 -13.60 18.04 16.02
N THR A 114 -14.84 18.50 15.95
CA THR A 114 -15.37 19.39 14.91
C THR A 114 -15.23 20.89 15.22
N HIS A 115 -14.81 21.22 16.44
CA HIS A 115 -14.86 22.58 17.00
C HIS A 115 -13.71 23.53 16.60
N SER A 116 -12.67 23.07 15.88
CA SER A 116 -11.52 23.92 15.48
C SER A 116 -10.99 23.55 14.09
N ALA A 117 -10.55 24.52 13.28
CA ALA A 117 -10.18 24.33 11.87
C ALA A 117 -8.96 23.42 11.79
N ARG A 118 -8.04 23.62 12.75
CA ARG A 118 -6.85 22.79 12.90
C ARG A 118 -7.21 21.38 13.34
N ARG A 119 -8.12 21.22 14.30
CA ARG A 119 -8.58 19.89 14.75
C ARG A 119 -9.34 19.17 13.63
N ARG A 120 -10.14 19.87 12.85
CA ARG A 120 -10.85 19.33 11.68
C ARG A 120 -9.89 18.81 10.63
N LEU A 121 -8.93 19.65 10.21
CA LEU A 121 -7.87 19.24 9.29
C LEU A 121 -7.13 18.02 9.84
N PHE A 122 -6.70 18.08 11.10
CA PHE A 122 -6.01 16.96 11.73
C PHE A 122 -6.86 15.69 11.81
N GLY A 123 -8.18 15.81 12.02
CA GLY A 123 -9.11 14.69 12.05
C GLY A 123 -9.19 13.98 10.69
N PHE A 124 -9.34 14.74 9.62
CA PHE A 124 -9.29 14.19 8.25
C PHE A 124 -7.92 13.58 7.93
N MET A 125 -6.83 14.23 8.34
CA MET A 125 -5.48 13.71 8.14
C MET A 125 -5.24 12.42 8.92
N ALA A 126 -5.56 12.38 10.21
CA ALA A 126 -5.40 11.19 11.05
C ALA A 126 -6.27 10.02 10.57
N ALA A 127 -7.53 10.28 10.21
CA ALA A 127 -8.40 9.28 9.60
C ALA A 127 -7.80 8.72 8.31
N SER A 128 -7.31 9.60 7.43
CA SER A 128 -6.67 9.19 6.17
C SER A 128 -5.41 8.37 6.43
N ALA A 129 -4.53 8.81 7.34
CA ALA A 129 -3.29 8.10 7.64
C ALA A 129 -3.55 6.70 8.19
N VAL A 130 -4.49 6.56 9.13
CA VAL A 130 -4.85 5.26 9.72
C VAL A 130 -5.49 4.34 8.70
N LEU A 131 -6.38 4.84 7.83
CA LEU A 131 -6.95 4.03 6.76
C LEU A 131 -5.87 3.58 5.76
N SER A 132 -4.94 4.47 5.42
CA SER A 132 -3.86 4.18 4.46
C SER A 132 -2.81 3.20 4.97
N MET A 133 -2.76 2.94 6.29
CA MET A 133 -1.96 1.83 6.83
C MET A 133 -2.53 0.46 6.42
N TRP A 134 -3.79 0.36 6.03
CA TRP A 134 -4.46 -0.92 5.81
C TRP A 134 -5.12 -1.02 4.43
N ILE A 135 -5.20 0.11 3.75
CA ILE A 135 -5.83 0.30 2.45
C ILE A 135 -4.85 1.08 1.57
N SER A 136 -4.93 0.92 0.26
CA SER A 136 -4.09 1.68 -0.65
C SER A 136 -4.31 3.20 -0.52
N ASN A 137 -3.23 3.97 -0.67
CA ASN A 137 -3.26 5.44 -0.62
C ASN A 137 -4.32 6.04 -1.57
N THR A 138 -4.42 5.48 -2.78
CA THR A 138 -5.41 5.88 -3.77
C THR A 138 -6.83 5.62 -3.29
N ALA A 139 -7.13 4.41 -2.81
CA ALA A 139 -8.47 4.08 -2.33
C ALA A 139 -8.85 4.91 -1.09
N THR A 140 -7.93 5.07 -0.13
CA THR A 140 -8.15 5.95 1.03
C THR A 140 -8.49 7.36 0.60
N THR A 141 -7.76 7.92 -0.36
CA THR A 141 -8.05 9.28 -0.87
C THR A 141 -9.43 9.35 -1.54
N LEU A 142 -9.78 8.37 -2.37
CA LEU A 142 -11.08 8.29 -3.05
C LEU A 142 -12.26 8.14 -2.08
N ILE A 143 -12.05 7.48 -0.94
CA ILE A 143 -13.05 7.36 0.14
C ILE A 143 -13.18 8.68 0.91
N MET A 144 -12.06 9.28 1.28
CA MET A 144 -12.02 10.43 2.19
C MET A 144 -12.44 11.72 1.50
N LEU A 145 -12.12 11.88 0.22
CA LEU A 145 -12.42 13.11 -0.53
C LEU A 145 -13.93 13.44 -0.58
N PRO A 146 -14.84 12.53 -0.99
CA PRO A 146 -16.28 12.84 -1.00
C PRO A 146 -16.82 13.11 0.41
N ILE A 147 -16.32 12.42 1.44
CA ILE A 147 -16.71 12.67 2.84
C ILE A 147 -16.28 14.09 3.25
N ALA A 148 -15.03 14.47 2.95
CA ALA A 148 -14.52 15.79 3.25
C ALA A 148 -15.26 16.89 2.49
N LEU A 149 -15.59 16.67 1.22
CA LEU A 149 -16.34 17.64 0.42
C LEU A 149 -17.76 17.81 0.94
N ALA A 150 -18.47 16.72 1.26
CA ALA A 150 -19.82 16.79 1.84
C ALA A 150 -19.82 17.52 3.19
N VAL A 151 -18.84 17.23 4.04
CA VAL A 151 -18.70 17.88 5.35
C VAL A 151 -18.34 19.37 5.19
N LEU A 152 -17.58 19.75 4.16
CA LEU A 152 -17.14 21.12 3.93
C LEU A 152 -18.04 21.94 2.99
N GLU A 153 -19.15 21.37 2.52
CA GLU A 153 -20.04 22.00 1.53
C GLU A 153 -20.58 23.35 2.03
N ASN A 154 -21.04 23.40 3.28
CA ASN A 154 -21.59 24.61 3.91
C ASN A 154 -20.52 25.52 4.54
N VAL A 155 -19.24 25.30 4.24
CA VAL A 155 -18.13 26.07 4.80
C VAL A 155 -17.57 27.06 3.77
N ASP A 156 -17.87 28.34 3.99
CA ASP A 156 -17.36 29.48 3.21
C ASP A 156 -15.90 29.83 3.49
N ASN A 157 -15.04 28.81 3.59
CA ASN A 157 -13.59 28.98 3.71
C ASN A 157 -12.86 28.14 2.67
N ARG A 158 -12.52 28.78 1.53
CA ARG A 158 -11.79 28.14 0.43
C ARG A 158 -10.41 27.62 0.86
N ARG A 159 -9.71 28.32 1.77
CA ARG A 159 -8.40 27.88 2.27
C ARG A 159 -8.52 26.60 3.10
N LEU A 160 -9.54 26.50 3.95
CA LEU A 160 -9.81 25.28 4.71
C LEU A 160 -10.14 24.10 3.78
N ARG A 161 -10.98 24.31 2.76
CA ARG A 161 -11.29 23.29 1.76
C ARG A 161 -10.03 22.77 1.05
N ALA A 162 -9.19 23.68 0.55
CA ALA A 162 -7.93 23.30 -0.08
C ALA A 162 -6.98 22.58 0.91
N ALA A 163 -6.86 23.08 2.14
CA ALA A 163 -6.02 22.48 3.16
C ALA A 163 -6.46 21.07 3.54
N VAL A 164 -7.78 20.80 3.65
CA VAL A 164 -8.29 19.44 3.94
C VAL A 164 -8.04 18.50 2.77
N VAL A 165 -8.30 18.92 1.53
CA VAL A 165 -8.03 18.09 0.34
C VAL A 165 -6.54 17.73 0.23
N LEU A 166 -5.65 18.72 0.37
CA LEU A 166 -4.20 18.49 0.39
C LEU A 166 -3.78 17.65 1.60
N GLY A 167 -4.38 17.90 2.76
CA GLY A 167 -4.15 17.15 3.98
C GLY A 167 -4.45 15.67 3.82
N ILE A 168 -5.57 15.32 3.20
CA ILE A 168 -5.93 13.93 2.90
C ILE A 168 -4.88 13.28 1.98
N ALA A 169 -4.47 13.97 0.91
CA ALA A 169 -3.47 13.44 -0.03
C ALA A 169 -2.11 13.17 0.64
N TYR A 170 -1.61 14.12 1.44
CA TYR A 170 -0.36 13.93 2.18
C TYR A 170 -0.51 12.87 3.27
N ALA A 171 -1.60 12.89 4.02
CA ALA A 171 -1.80 11.95 5.11
C ALA A 171 -1.99 10.51 4.62
N ALA A 172 -2.66 10.29 3.48
CA ALA A 172 -2.73 8.97 2.86
C ALA A 172 -1.31 8.47 2.50
N SER A 173 -0.50 9.33 1.86
CA SER A 173 0.87 9.00 1.50
C SER A 173 1.76 8.70 2.71
N ILE A 174 1.66 9.52 3.77
CA ILE A 174 2.39 9.32 5.03
C ILE A 174 1.92 8.03 5.69
N GLY A 175 0.61 7.83 5.83
CA GLY A 175 0.02 6.66 6.49
C GLY A 175 0.42 5.33 5.87
N GLY A 176 0.56 5.29 4.54
CA GLY A 176 1.01 4.09 3.82
C GLY A 176 2.41 3.58 4.22
N VAL A 177 3.24 4.42 4.84
CA VAL A 177 4.56 4.01 5.37
C VAL A 177 4.42 3.23 6.69
N GLY A 178 3.30 3.38 7.40
CA GLY A 178 3.13 2.85 8.76
C GLY A 178 3.18 1.34 8.88
N THR A 179 2.81 0.60 7.83
CA THR A 179 2.75 -0.87 7.82
C THR A 179 3.29 -1.43 6.51
N PRO A 180 3.68 -2.72 6.46
CA PRO A 180 4.08 -3.37 5.21
C PRO A 180 3.03 -3.27 4.09
N VAL A 181 1.76 -3.43 4.45
CA VAL A 181 0.64 -3.54 3.50
C VAL A 181 0.19 -2.18 2.94
N GLY A 182 0.58 -1.06 3.58
CA GLY A 182 0.13 0.26 3.17
C GLY A 182 0.57 0.66 1.75
N THR A 183 1.77 0.27 1.32
CA THR A 183 2.26 0.57 -0.03
C THR A 183 3.24 -0.49 -0.57
N PRO A 184 3.20 -0.83 -1.88
CA PRO A 184 4.08 -1.86 -2.46
C PRO A 184 5.58 -1.70 -2.21
N PRO A 185 6.18 -0.48 -2.20
CA PRO A 185 7.58 -0.29 -1.88
C PRO A 185 8.02 -0.88 -0.54
N ASN A 186 7.14 -0.92 0.47
CA ASN A 186 7.46 -1.47 1.79
C ASN A 186 7.68 -2.99 1.70
N VAL A 187 6.75 -3.70 1.07
CA VAL A 187 6.83 -5.15 0.87
C VAL A 187 8.00 -5.52 -0.04
N ILE A 188 8.25 -4.73 -1.09
CA ILE A 188 9.40 -4.92 -1.98
C ILE A 188 10.71 -4.75 -1.21
N PHE A 189 10.83 -3.73 -0.35
CA PHE A 189 11.99 -3.57 0.52
C PHE A 189 12.17 -4.80 1.41
N MET A 190 11.12 -5.30 2.05
CA MET A 190 11.21 -6.46 2.94
C MET A 190 11.76 -7.69 2.20
N GLY A 191 11.30 -7.92 0.98
CA GLY A 191 11.79 -9.01 0.13
C GLY A 191 13.26 -8.85 -0.27
N ILE A 192 13.65 -7.67 -0.75
CA ILE A 192 15.05 -7.39 -1.12
C ILE A 192 15.96 -7.46 0.10
N TYR A 193 15.51 -6.96 1.25
CA TYR A 193 16.25 -7.01 2.50
C TYR A 193 16.52 -8.46 2.91
N GLU A 194 15.51 -9.33 2.83
CA GLU A 194 15.66 -10.76 3.12
C GLU A 194 16.61 -11.44 2.13
N GLU A 195 16.49 -11.14 0.83
CA GLU A 195 17.37 -11.70 -0.21
C GLU A 195 18.84 -11.32 -0.01
N VAL A 196 19.11 -10.07 0.36
CA VAL A 196 20.48 -9.54 0.50
C VAL A 196 21.10 -9.91 1.86
N THR A 197 20.30 -9.92 2.93
CA THR A 197 20.82 -10.11 4.30
C THR A 197 20.65 -11.54 4.84
N GLY A 198 19.78 -12.34 4.22
CA GLY A 198 19.37 -13.65 4.72
C GLY A 198 18.47 -13.58 5.97
N ARG A 199 18.06 -12.38 6.41
CA ARG A 199 17.19 -12.17 7.56
C ARG A 199 15.85 -11.60 7.11
N SER A 200 14.76 -12.28 7.49
CA SER A 200 13.40 -11.77 7.26
C SER A 200 13.19 -10.47 8.03
N PHE A 201 12.68 -9.44 7.36
CA PHE A 201 12.22 -8.22 8.02
C PHE A 201 10.73 -8.39 8.34
N GLY A 202 10.39 -8.62 9.61
CA GLY A 202 9.04 -9.02 10.02
C GLY A 202 8.02 -7.88 9.99
N PHE A 203 6.73 -8.22 10.06
CA PHE A 203 5.64 -7.24 10.11
C PHE A 203 5.77 -6.27 11.30
N LEU A 204 6.07 -6.79 12.49
CA LEU A 204 6.25 -5.97 13.69
C LEU A 204 7.52 -5.11 13.61
N GLU A 205 8.64 -5.67 13.15
CA GLU A 205 9.89 -4.93 12.95
C GLU A 205 9.67 -3.73 12.00
N TRP A 206 8.88 -3.89 10.94
CA TRP A 206 8.48 -2.77 10.09
C TRP A 206 7.67 -1.73 10.84
N MET A 207 6.64 -2.14 11.59
CA MET A 207 5.81 -1.20 12.33
C MET A 207 6.60 -0.42 13.38
N GLN A 208 7.64 -1.00 13.97
CA GLN A 208 8.54 -0.30 14.90
C GLN A 208 9.32 0.84 14.23
N VAL A 209 9.48 0.83 12.91
CA VAL A 209 10.09 1.91 12.14
C VAL A 209 9.03 2.82 11.51
N GLY A 210 8.06 2.24 10.81
CA GLY A 210 7.05 2.94 10.03
C GLY A 210 6.07 3.74 10.90
N VAL A 211 5.56 3.18 12.00
CA VAL A 211 4.59 3.88 12.86
C VAL A 211 5.20 5.13 13.50
N PRO A 212 6.42 5.10 14.07
CA PRO A 212 7.07 6.32 14.56
C PRO A 212 7.25 7.39 13.48
N VAL A 213 7.61 7.01 12.25
CA VAL A 213 7.71 7.95 11.12
C VAL A 213 6.37 8.62 10.85
N VAL A 214 5.26 7.86 10.84
CA VAL A 214 3.91 8.43 10.67
C VAL A 214 3.55 9.36 11.82
N LEU A 215 3.80 8.95 13.06
CA LEU A 215 3.50 9.74 14.26
C LEU A 215 4.28 11.05 14.32
N ALA A 216 5.47 11.11 13.72
CA ALA A 216 6.25 12.34 13.60
C ALA A 216 5.85 13.19 12.39
N ALA A 217 5.73 12.59 11.20
CA ALA A 217 5.51 13.31 9.95
C ALA A 217 4.09 13.87 9.85
N LEU A 218 3.08 13.16 10.35
CA LEU A 218 1.68 13.55 10.24
C LEU A 218 1.38 14.86 10.99
N PRO A 219 1.77 15.03 12.27
CA PRO A 219 1.62 16.32 12.96
C PRO A 219 2.39 17.45 12.29
N VAL A 220 3.61 17.20 11.77
CA VAL A 220 4.41 18.22 11.07
C VAL A 220 3.68 18.71 9.83
N ALA A 221 3.18 17.80 9.00
CA ALA A 221 2.38 18.14 7.81
C ALA A 221 1.09 18.88 8.19
N ALA A 222 0.39 18.43 9.24
CA ALA A 222 -0.83 19.07 9.71
C ALA A 222 -0.58 20.49 10.24
N LEU A 223 0.47 20.70 11.03
CA LEU A 223 0.86 22.01 11.53
C LEU A 223 1.20 22.95 10.37
N TRP A 224 1.93 22.46 9.38
CA TRP A 224 2.28 23.23 8.18
C TRP A 224 1.05 23.64 7.38
N LEU A 225 0.13 22.71 7.11
CA LEU A 225 -1.11 23.00 6.39
C LEU A 225 -2.12 23.84 7.18
N SER A 226 -2.02 23.83 8.52
CA SER A 226 -2.92 24.56 9.41
C SER A 226 -2.58 26.04 9.59
N ARG A 227 -1.51 26.51 8.94
CA ARG A 227 -1.07 27.92 8.96
C ARG A 227 -2.19 28.82 8.44
N ASP A 228 -2.48 29.89 9.18
CA ASP A 228 -3.50 30.90 8.84
C ASP A 228 -4.94 30.39 8.64
N LEU A 229 -5.27 29.21 9.16
CA LEU A 229 -6.64 28.71 9.15
C LEU A 229 -7.47 29.36 10.27
N LYS A 230 -8.52 30.10 9.89
CA LYS A 230 -9.53 30.67 10.79
C LYS A 230 -10.84 29.86 10.71
N LEU A 231 -11.48 29.68 11.85
CA LEU A 231 -12.82 29.08 11.93
C LEU A 231 -13.92 30.12 11.70
N GLN A 232 -15.05 29.69 11.15
CA GLN A 232 -16.30 30.48 11.19
C GLN A 232 -17.49 29.70 11.75
N ARG A 233 -17.57 28.38 11.59
CA ARG A 233 -18.67 27.53 12.11
C ARG A 233 -18.23 26.09 12.41
N ASP A 234 -18.98 25.42 13.29
CA ASP A 234 -18.88 23.98 13.56
C ASP A 234 -19.36 23.14 12.37
N LEU A 235 -18.91 21.89 12.30
CA LEU A 235 -19.30 20.95 11.24
C LEU A 235 -20.39 20.00 11.73
N GLU A 236 -21.38 19.78 10.87
CA GLU A 236 -22.24 18.61 10.96
C GLU A 236 -21.53 17.45 10.28
N VAL A 237 -21.17 16.43 11.07
CA VAL A 237 -20.57 15.19 10.56
C VAL A 237 -21.70 14.18 10.37
N PRO A 238 -21.76 13.46 9.24
CA PRO A 238 -22.76 12.43 9.01
C PRO A 238 -22.72 11.36 10.11
N ASP A 239 -23.89 10.94 10.60
CA ASP A 239 -23.97 9.79 11.49
C ASP A 239 -23.65 8.50 10.72
N ALA A 240 -22.82 7.65 11.32
CA ALA A 240 -22.50 6.34 10.78
C ALA A 240 -23.64 5.31 11.02
N GLY A 241 -24.62 5.62 11.88
CA GLY A 241 -25.74 4.74 12.21
C GLY A 241 -25.34 3.52 13.04
N PRO A 242 -26.20 2.50 13.20
CA PRO A 242 -25.90 1.32 14.02
C PRO A 242 -24.92 0.37 13.33
N TRP A 243 -24.06 -0.27 14.12
CA TRP A 243 -23.13 -1.29 13.65
C TRP A 243 -23.85 -2.46 13.00
N ARG A 244 -23.44 -2.78 11.77
CA ARG A 244 -23.97 -3.93 11.03
C ARG A 244 -23.21 -5.21 11.40
N PRO A 245 -23.84 -6.40 11.36
CA PRO A 245 -23.15 -7.66 11.63
C PRO A 245 -21.92 -7.89 10.73
N GLU A 246 -22.02 -7.51 9.45
CA GLU A 246 -20.93 -7.53 8.47
C GLU A 246 -19.72 -6.71 8.94
N GLU A 247 -19.95 -5.48 9.40
CA GLU A 247 -18.88 -4.58 9.86
C GLU A 247 -18.16 -5.12 11.10
N ARG A 248 -18.93 -5.68 12.05
CA ARG A 248 -18.37 -6.27 13.27
C ARG A 248 -17.53 -7.51 12.95
N ARG A 249 -18.07 -8.42 12.13
CA ARG A 249 -17.35 -9.65 11.74
C ARG A 249 -16.10 -9.33 10.94
N MET A 250 -16.16 -8.34 10.05
CA MET A 250 -15.00 -7.90 9.28
C MET A 250 -13.93 -7.29 10.19
N LEU A 251 -14.29 -6.43 11.15
CA LEU A 251 -13.33 -5.88 12.11
C LEU A 251 -12.68 -6.96 12.97
N ILE A 252 -13.46 -7.95 13.43
CA ILE A 252 -12.91 -9.06 14.21
C ILE A 252 -11.94 -9.87 13.35
N ALA A 253 -12.34 -10.26 12.13
CA ALA A 253 -11.48 -11.02 11.23
C ALA A 253 -10.18 -10.26 10.92
N PHE A 254 -10.28 -8.98 10.56
CA PHE A 254 -9.14 -8.13 10.25
C PHE A 254 -8.23 -7.90 11.46
N GLY A 255 -8.81 -7.66 12.64
CA GLY A 255 -8.07 -7.50 13.88
C GLY A 255 -7.32 -8.78 14.28
N LEU A 256 -7.92 -9.94 14.08
CA LEU A 256 -7.26 -11.24 14.28
C LEU A 256 -6.10 -11.44 13.29
N THR A 257 -6.25 -11.01 12.03
CA THR A 257 -5.16 -11.05 11.04
C THR A 257 -3.98 -10.16 11.45
N ILE A 258 -4.26 -8.92 11.88
CA ILE A 258 -3.23 -8.01 12.39
C ILE A 258 -2.53 -8.61 13.60
N LEU A 259 -3.29 -9.18 14.54
CA LEU A 259 -2.73 -9.82 15.71
C LEU A 259 -1.84 -11.01 15.31
N ALA A 260 -2.26 -11.83 14.35
CA ALA A 260 -1.48 -12.94 13.84
C ALA A 260 -0.17 -12.48 13.16
N TRP A 261 -0.17 -11.37 12.42
CA TRP A 261 1.06 -10.81 11.85
C TRP A 261 2.00 -10.28 12.93
N ILE A 262 1.49 -9.46 13.86
CA ILE A 262 2.29 -8.85 14.92
C ILE A 262 2.88 -9.91 15.84
N THR A 263 2.10 -10.96 16.14
CA THR A 263 2.49 -11.99 17.10
C THR A 263 3.18 -13.22 16.48
N ARG A 264 3.50 -13.16 15.17
CA ARG A 264 4.06 -14.30 14.41
C ARG A 264 5.32 -14.84 15.05
N SER A 265 6.36 -14.02 15.09
CA SER A 265 7.70 -14.38 15.58
C SER A 265 8.08 -13.67 16.87
N GLU A 266 7.29 -12.67 17.28
CA GLU A 266 7.51 -11.88 18.48
C GLU A 266 6.20 -11.74 19.28
N PRO A 267 6.23 -11.45 20.58
CA PRO A 267 7.37 -11.58 21.48
C PRO A 267 7.67 -13.07 21.80
N PHE A 268 8.89 -13.36 22.27
CA PHE A 268 9.28 -14.69 22.77
C PHE A 268 9.15 -15.85 21.75
N GLY A 269 9.45 -15.61 20.47
CA GLY A 269 9.29 -16.61 19.41
C GLY A 269 7.88 -16.71 18.82
N GLY A 270 6.93 -15.94 19.38
CA GLY A 270 5.57 -15.78 18.87
C GLY A 270 4.78 -17.08 18.81
N TRP A 271 3.64 -17.05 18.11
CA TRP A 271 2.86 -18.27 17.92
C TRP A 271 3.54 -19.26 16.97
N SER A 272 4.40 -18.81 16.04
CA SER A 272 5.11 -19.73 15.14
C SER A 272 6.07 -20.64 15.91
N GLY A 273 6.78 -20.10 16.90
CA GLY A 273 7.64 -20.88 17.79
C GLY A 273 6.84 -21.78 18.72
N LEU A 274 5.74 -21.28 19.31
CA LEU A 274 4.89 -22.06 20.21
C LEU A 274 4.30 -23.33 19.56
N PHE A 275 3.91 -23.22 18.29
CA PHE A 275 3.36 -24.34 17.53
C PHE A 275 4.41 -25.15 16.75
N GLY A 276 5.70 -24.77 16.80
CA GLY A 276 6.77 -25.43 16.05
C GLY A 276 6.63 -25.32 14.53
N VAL A 277 6.00 -24.24 14.04
CA VAL A 277 5.70 -23.98 12.62
C VAL A 277 6.60 -22.87 12.06
N GLU A 278 7.91 -23.08 12.13
CA GLU A 278 8.92 -22.07 11.74
C GLU A 278 8.90 -21.72 10.24
N GLY A 279 8.36 -22.58 9.38
CA GLY A 279 8.20 -22.32 7.94
C GLY A 279 7.09 -21.33 7.56
N VAL A 280 6.42 -20.70 8.54
CA VAL A 280 5.28 -19.82 8.29
C VAL A 280 5.73 -18.37 8.15
N GLY A 281 5.51 -17.80 6.96
CA GLY A 281 5.76 -16.40 6.64
C GLY A 281 4.51 -15.50 6.76
N ASP A 282 4.70 -14.20 6.58
CA ASP A 282 3.62 -13.21 6.63
C ASP A 282 2.61 -13.39 5.47
N SER A 283 3.06 -13.91 4.32
CA SER A 283 2.21 -14.28 3.18
C SER A 283 1.22 -15.40 3.53
N THR A 284 1.65 -16.40 4.31
CA THR A 284 0.80 -17.50 4.78
C THR A 284 -0.33 -16.99 5.67
N VAL A 285 -0.02 -16.06 6.58
CA VAL A 285 -1.03 -15.42 7.45
C VAL A 285 -2.05 -14.65 6.61
N ALA A 286 -1.59 -13.92 5.61
CA ALA A 286 -2.47 -13.17 4.69
C ALA A 286 -3.45 -14.10 3.97
N LEU A 287 -2.96 -15.18 3.37
CA LEU A 287 -3.79 -16.14 2.64
C LEU A 287 -4.74 -16.92 3.56
N ALA A 288 -4.29 -17.31 4.75
CA ALA A 288 -5.15 -17.96 5.74
C ALA A 288 -6.31 -17.04 6.16
N ALA A 289 -6.06 -15.75 6.33
CA ALA A 289 -7.09 -14.77 6.61
C ALA A 289 -8.07 -14.58 5.43
N VAL A 290 -7.57 -14.56 4.19
CA VAL A 290 -8.42 -14.54 3.00
C VAL A 290 -9.35 -15.75 2.96
N ILE A 291 -8.81 -16.96 3.18
CA ILE A 291 -9.61 -18.20 3.26
C ILE A 291 -10.66 -18.07 4.36
N ALA A 292 -10.30 -17.58 5.55
CA ALA A 292 -11.26 -17.35 6.63
C ALA A 292 -12.38 -16.39 6.21
N MET A 293 -12.09 -15.33 5.46
CA MET A 293 -13.11 -14.38 4.97
C MET A 293 -14.07 -14.98 3.93
N PHE A 294 -13.61 -15.95 3.13
CA PHE A 294 -14.49 -16.76 2.29
C PHE A 294 -15.41 -17.69 3.08
N LEU A 295 -15.03 -18.04 4.32
CA LEU A 295 -15.82 -18.91 5.19
C LEU A 295 -16.76 -18.13 6.10
N ILE A 296 -16.38 -16.93 6.55
CA ILE A 296 -17.20 -16.15 7.49
C ILE A 296 -18.41 -15.54 6.78
N PRO A 297 -19.66 -15.80 7.24
CA PRO A 297 -20.84 -15.19 6.65
C PRO A 297 -20.91 -13.69 6.97
N ASN A 298 -21.32 -12.86 6.02
CA ASN A 298 -21.50 -11.42 6.23
C ASN A 298 -22.80 -11.06 6.98
N GLY A 299 -23.71 -12.03 7.16
CA GLY A 299 -25.01 -11.83 7.83
C GLY A 299 -26.11 -11.30 6.91
N ARG A 300 -25.88 -11.26 5.60
CA ARG A 300 -26.83 -10.85 4.55
C ARG A 300 -26.96 -11.91 3.43
N GLY A 301 -26.66 -13.17 3.76
CA GLY A 301 -26.72 -14.28 2.80
C GLY A 301 -25.47 -14.47 1.93
N SER A 302 -24.40 -13.70 2.15
CA SER A 302 -23.10 -13.89 1.48
C SER A 302 -21.96 -14.09 2.51
N ARG A 303 -20.72 -14.09 2.03
CA ARG A 303 -19.48 -14.18 2.81
C ARG A 303 -18.81 -12.80 2.92
N LEU A 304 -17.81 -12.65 3.79
CA LEU A 304 -17.05 -11.39 3.89
C LEU A 304 -16.27 -11.10 2.60
N LEU A 305 -15.85 -12.15 1.89
CA LEU A 305 -15.22 -12.06 0.57
C LEU A 305 -15.86 -13.06 -0.39
N ASP A 306 -16.02 -12.69 -1.66
CA ASP A 306 -16.39 -13.58 -2.75
C ASP A 306 -15.46 -13.37 -3.94
N TRP A 307 -15.37 -14.35 -4.85
CA TRP A 307 -14.41 -14.31 -5.96
C TRP A 307 -14.61 -13.12 -6.92
N PRO A 308 -15.85 -12.69 -7.24
CA PRO A 308 -16.05 -11.49 -8.06
C PRO A 308 -15.51 -10.20 -7.45
N THR A 309 -15.34 -10.16 -6.12
CA THR A 309 -14.84 -8.97 -5.39
C THR A 309 -13.48 -9.18 -4.75
N ALA A 310 -12.86 -10.35 -4.94
CA ALA A 310 -11.55 -10.69 -4.40
C ALA A 310 -10.42 -10.12 -5.25
#